data_AF-A0A3D6DX04-F1
#
_entry.id   AF-A0A3D6DX04-F1
#
_cell.length_a   1.000
_cell.length_b   1.000
_cell.length_c   1.000
_cell.angle_alpha   90.00
_cell.angle_beta   90.00
_cell.angle_gamma   90.00
#
_symmetry.space_group_name_H-M   'P 1'
#
loop_
_entity.id
_entity.type
_entity.pdbx_description
1 polymer ?
#
loop_
_entity_poly.entity_id
_entity_poly.type
_entity_poly.pdbx_seq_one_letter_code
_entity_poly.pdbx_strand_id
1 'polypeptide(L)'
;GILLTGAPGTGKTLFARARRYAPSILFIDEIDAIGGNRAEVKAGHVGHAEALALNQLLIEMDGFGKPTDRPVIVLAATNRVETLDPALLRRFSRTIEVELPTRSERETYLHRRLAAKARHEVSDAMIERLAAQGQGMSVADYERILAQAAVMALTNDGVLTDALLAEAFEQVTLGEARAATDGLRTARHEAGHALIMCATGSPPIYVTIVGRGNFGGYAAFEDKEERRSHTRRDLEDRICQLLGGREAERCHAA
;
A
#
# COMPACT_ATOMS: atom_id res chain seq x y z
N GLY A 1 -11.41 -27.31 2.32
CA GLY A 1 -11.05 -26.84 3.68
C GLY A 1 -12.06 -25.81 4.11
N ILE A 2 -12.54 -25.87 5.34
CA ILE A 2 -13.45 -24.86 5.90
C ILE A 2 -12.60 -23.72 6.46
N LEU A 3 -12.86 -22.49 6.01
CA LEU A 3 -12.30 -21.28 6.61
C LEU A 3 -13.18 -20.89 7.79
N LEU A 4 -12.60 -20.88 9.00
CA LEU A 4 -13.28 -20.41 10.21
C LEU A 4 -12.77 -19.01 10.52
N THR A 5 -13.65 -18.01 10.40
CA THR A 5 -13.40 -16.62 10.83
C THR A 5 -14.15 -16.36 12.14
N GLY A 6 -13.58 -15.59 13.05
CA GLY A 6 -14.25 -15.25 14.31
C GLY A 6 -13.50 -14.21 15.12
N ALA A 7 -14.24 -13.29 15.73
CA ALA A 7 -13.74 -12.41 16.79
C ALA A 7 -13.32 -13.23 18.02
N PRO A 8 -12.45 -12.71 18.90
CA PRO A 8 -11.88 -13.47 20.02
C PRO A 8 -12.90 -13.73 21.14
N GLY A 9 -13.87 -14.60 20.89
CA GLY A 9 -14.73 -15.23 21.89
C GLY A 9 -14.16 -16.62 22.24
N THR A 10 -13.87 -16.84 23.52
CA THR A 10 -13.25 -18.04 24.13
C THR A 10 -12.50 -18.95 23.15
N GLY A 11 -11.19 -18.73 22.96
CA GLY A 11 -10.34 -19.45 21.99
C GLY A 11 -10.50 -20.98 21.98
N LYS A 12 -10.89 -21.60 23.10
CA LYS A 12 -11.26 -23.02 23.18
C LYS A 12 -12.30 -23.45 22.14
N THR A 13 -13.29 -22.61 21.86
CA THR A 13 -14.37 -22.93 20.91
C THR A 13 -13.90 -22.91 19.46
N LEU A 14 -12.97 -22.01 19.12
CA LEU A 14 -12.42 -21.84 17.78
C LEU A 14 -11.56 -23.04 17.37
N PHE A 15 -10.62 -23.44 18.24
CA PHE A 15 -9.76 -24.60 18.01
C PHE A 15 -10.53 -25.92 18.03
N ALA A 16 -11.54 -26.07 18.90
CA ALA A 16 -12.41 -27.24 18.89
C ALA A 16 -13.20 -27.38 17.58
N ARG A 17 -13.70 -26.26 17.03
CA ARG A 17 -14.36 -26.25 15.72
C ARG A 17 -13.38 -26.64 14.61
N ALA A 18 -12.17 -26.08 14.59
CA ALA A 18 -11.15 -26.44 13.61
C ALA A 18 -10.84 -27.94 13.65
N ARG A 19 -10.65 -28.51 14.85
CA ARG A 19 -10.43 -29.96 15.05
C ARG A 19 -11.59 -30.81 14.51
N ARG A 20 -12.84 -30.41 14.77
CA ARG A 20 -14.03 -31.14 14.28
C ARG A 20 -14.08 -31.20 12.75
N TYR A 21 -13.64 -30.13 12.10
CA TYR A 21 -13.65 -29.99 10.63
C TYR A 21 -12.32 -30.36 9.96
N ALA A 22 -11.37 -30.94 10.69
CA ALA A 22 -10.07 -31.30 10.13
C ALA A 22 -10.23 -32.30 8.96
N PRO A 23 -9.50 -32.16 7.82
CA PRO A 23 -8.46 -31.16 7.59
C PRO A 23 -9.00 -29.75 7.35
N SER A 24 -8.46 -28.75 8.06
CA SER A 24 -8.95 -27.37 8.05
C SER A 24 -7.82 -26.34 8.15
N ILE A 25 -8.10 -25.12 7.69
CA ILE A 25 -7.25 -23.95 7.89
C ILE A 25 -7.96 -23.01 8.86
N LEU A 26 -7.28 -22.67 9.95
CA LEU A 26 -7.71 -21.65 10.89
C LEU A 26 -6.98 -20.34 10.56
N PHE A 27 -7.71 -19.29 10.20
CA PHE A 27 -7.13 -17.98 9.90
C PHE A 27 -7.49 -16.98 11.00
N ILE A 28 -6.47 -16.29 11.52
CA ILE A 28 -6.59 -15.26 12.55
C ILE A 28 -6.07 -13.96 11.97
N ASP A 29 -6.96 -13.06 11.61
CA ASP A 29 -6.58 -11.71 11.18
C ASP A 29 -6.31 -10.82 12.39
N GLU A 30 -5.49 -9.78 12.21
CA GLU A 30 -5.13 -8.79 13.24
C GLU A 30 -4.73 -9.43 14.58
N ILE A 31 -3.83 -10.42 14.54
CA ILE A 31 -3.44 -11.17 15.75
C ILE A 31 -2.81 -10.27 16.82
N ASP A 32 -2.29 -9.09 16.47
CA ASP A 32 -1.79 -8.07 17.39
C ASP A 32 -2.86 -7.52 18.34
N ALA A 33 -4.16 -7.61 18.01
CA ALA A 33 -5.24 -7.26 18.91
C ALA A 33 -5.29 -8.14 20.18
N ILE A 34 -4.77 -9.37 20.11
CA ILE A 34 -4.71 -10.33 21.23
C ILE A 34 -3.29 -10.80 21.55
N GLY A 35 -2.32 -10.42 20.73
CA GLY A 35 -0.93 -10.90 20.75
C GLY A 35 0.06 -9.93 21.38
N GLY A 36 -0.39 -8.77 21.86
CA GLY A 36 0.47 -7.70 22.40
C GLY A 36 1.39 -8.12 23.55
N ASN A 37 2.56 -7.49 23.61
CA ASN A 37 3.64 -7.83 24.53
C ASN A 37 3.25 -7.63 26.01
N ARG A 38 3.54 -8.63 26.85
CA ARG A 38 3.30 -8.61 28.31
C ARG A 38 3.96 -7.45 29.05
N ALA A 39 5.00 -6.83 28.47
CA ALA A 39 5.64 -5.65 29.04
C ALA A 39 4.68 -4.45 29.12
N GLU A 40 3.76 -4.30 28.17
CA GLU A 40 2.74 -3.25 28.14
C GLU A 40 1.61 -3.50 29.17
N VAL A 41 1.38 -4.76 29.55
CA VAL A 41 0.46 -5.13 30.65
C VAL A 41 0.94 -4.55 31.99
N LYS A 42 2.26 -4.54 32.26
CA LYS A 42 2.82 -3.95 33.49
C LYS A 42 2.71 -2.42 33.52
N ALA A 43 2.63 -1.78 32.35
CA ALA A 43 2.40 -0.35 32.21
C ALA A 43 0.91 0.02 32.13
N GLY A 44 -0.01 -0.93 32.26
CA GLY A 44 -1.46 -0.71 32.22
C GLY A 44 -2.05 -0.49 30.82
N HIS A 45 -1.30 -0.77 29.75
CA HIS A 45 -1.71 -0.52 28.36
C HIS A 45 -2.39 -1.72 27.69
N VAL A 46 -2.23 -2.92 28.23
CA VAL A 46 -2.90 -4.15 27.77
C VAL A 46 -3.80 -4.67 28.88
N GLY A 47 -5.08 -4.89 28.57
CA GLY A 47 -6.06 -5.35 29.55
C GLY A 47 -5.85 -6.80 30.00
N HIS A 48 -6.41 -7.12 31.16
CA HIS A 48 -6.36 -8.47 31.74
C HIS A 48 -7.02 -9.52 30.84
N ALA A 49 -8.02 -9.12 30.04
CA ALA A 49 -8.74 -9.99 29.13
C ALA A 49 -7.89 -10.45 27.94
N GLU A 50 -7.09 -9.54 27.38
CA GLU A 50 -6.17 -9.77 26.26
C GLU A 50 -5.06 -10.74 26.69
N ALA A 51 -4.48 -10.53 27.87
CA ALA A 51 -3.46 -11.44 28.42
C ALA A 51 -4.01 -12.85 28.66
N LEU A 52 -5.27 -12.98 29.10
CA LEU A 52 -5.93 -14.28 29.27
C LEU A 52 -6.19 -14.95 27.92
N ALA A 53 -6.65 -14.19 26.92
CA ALA A 53 -6.86 -14.67 25.56
C ALA A 53 -5.56 -15.17 24.91
N LEU A 54 -4.45 -14.44 25.07
CA LEU A 54 -3.13 -14.83 24.61
C LEU A 54 -2.66 -16.15 25.22
N ASN A 55 -2.76 -16.29 26.55
CA ASN A 55 -2.38 -17.53 27.23
C ASN A 55 -3.23 -18.71 26.74
N GLN A 56 -4.52 -18.51 26.54
CA GLN A 56 -5.40 -19.55 26.01
C GLN A 56 -5.04 -19.93 24.57
N LEU A 57 -4.66 -18.96 23.74
CA LEU A 57 -4.17 -19.19 22.39
C LEU A 57 -2.89 -20.03 22.40
N LEU A 58 -1.92 -19.69 23.26
CA LEU A 58 -0.66 -20.44 23.41
C LEU A 58 -0.90 -21.90 23.84
N ILE A 59 -1.80 -22.13 24.80
CA ILE A 59 -2.16 -23.48 25.27
C ILE A 59 -2.79 -24.30 24.14
N GLU A 60 -3.71 -23.72 23.39
CA GLU A 60 -4.32 -24.42 22.26
C GLU A 60 -3.27 -24.73 21.19
N MET A 61 -2.39 -23.77 20.86
CA MET A 61 -1.29 -23.94 19.90
C MET A 61 -0.30 -25.03 20.31
N ASP A 62 0.02 -25.19 21.60
CA ASP A 62 0.85 -26.28 22.12
C ASP A 62 0.21 -27.67 21.95
N GLY A 63 -1.11 -27.71 21.80
CA GLY A 63 -1.83 -28.93 21.43
C GLY A 63 -1.62 -29.37 19.97
N PHE A 64 -1.02 -28.52 19.13
CA PHE A 64 -0.72 -28.79 17.72
C PHE A 64 0.79 -29.06 17.56
N GLY A 65 1.16 -30.24 17.05
CA GLY A 65 2.57 -30.60 16.88
C GLY A 65 2.84 -32.09 16.68
N LYS A 66 1.87 -32.94 16.94
CA LYS A 66 1.95 -34.36 16.55
C LYS A 66 1.53 -34.51 15.09
N PRO A 67 2.32 -35.18 14.25
CA PRO A 67 1.86 -35.60 12.93
C PRO A 67 0.56 -36.39 13.09
N THR A 68 -0.50 -35.94 12.45
CA THR A 68 -1.80 -36.62 12.45
C THR A 68 -2.33 -36.66 11.03
N ASP A 69 -3.14 -37.67 10.73
CA ASP A 69 -3.78 -37.82 9.41
C ASP A 69 -4.87 -36.75 9.15
N ARG A 70 -5.17 -35.92 10.15
CA ARG A 70 -6.19 -34.85 10.08
C ARG A 70 -5.59 -33.51 10.54
N PRO A 71 -4.74 -32.88 9.71
CA PRO A 71 -4.02 -31.68 10.09
C PRO A 71 -4.93 -30.45 10.21
N VAL A 72 -4.61 -29.59 11.17
CA VAL A 72 -5.14 -28.22 11.26
C VAL A 72 -3.97 -27.27 11.05
N ILE A 73 -4.05 -26.43 10.02
CA ILE A 73 -3.03 -25.41 9.73
C ILE A 73 -3.52 -24.08 10.30
N VAL A 74 -2.70 -23.42 11.10
CA VAL A 74 -3.01 -22.08 11.64
C VAL A 74 -2.25 -21.03 10.85
N LEU A 75 -2.98 -20.08 10.29
CA LEU A 75 -2.47 -18.90 9.61
C LEU A 75 -2.87 -17.67 10.43
N ALA A 76 -1.96 -16.71 10.55
CA ALA A 76 -2.25 -15.44 11.21
C ALA A 76 -1.66 -14.28 10.42
N ALA A 77 -2.32 -13.12 10.47
CA ALA A 77 -1.87 -11.88 9.85
C ALA A 77 -1.74 -10.76 10.90
N THR A 78 -0.75 -9.90 10.72
CA THR A 78 -0.53 -8.69 11.54
C THR A 78 0.20 -7.64 10.72
N ASN A 79 -0.05 -6.37 11.05
CA ASN A 79 0.72 -5.24 10.53
C ASN A 79 1.83 -4.79 11.50
N ARG A 80 1.92 -5.40 12.68
CA ARG A 80 2.80 -4.99 13.79
C ARG A 80 3.48 -6.20 14.43
N VAL A 81 4.37 -6.84 13.69
CA VAL A 81 5.07 -8.05 14.18
C VAL A 81 5.94 -7.77 15.42
N GLU A 82 6.44 -6.55 15.53
CA GLU A 82 7.29 -6.06 16.62
C GLU A 82 6.57 -5.92 17.96
N THR A 83 5.24 -5.75 17.95
CA THR A 83 4.44 -5.63 19.17
C THR A 83 4.01 -6.99 19.73
N LEU A 84 4.21 -8.07 18.98
CA LEU A 84 3.78 -9.41 19.37
C LEU A 84 4.65 -10.01 20.48
N ASP A 85 4.02 -10.78 21.37
CA ASP A 85 4.70 -11.57 22.40
C ASP A 85 5.65 -12.58 21.73
N PRO A 86 6.96 -12.59 22.08
CA PRO A 86 7.92 -13.55 21.54
C PRO A 86 7.53 -15.02 21.74
N ALA A 87 6.74 -15.34 22.77
CA ALA A 87 6.22 -16.68 22.99
C ALA A 87 5.25 -17.11 21.88
N LEU A 88 4.43 -16.18 21.36
CA LEU A 88 3.52 -16.43 20.26
C LEU A 88 4.28 -16.68 18.95
N LEU A 89 5.28 -15.83 18.66
CA LEU A 89 6.14 -16.00 17.48
C LEU A 89 6.85 -17.36 17.45
N ARG A 90 7.33 -17.85 18.60
CA ARG A 90 7.95 -19.19 18.72
C ARG A 90 7.02 -20.37 18.41
N ARG A 91 5.70 -20.16 18.43
CA ARG A 91 4.71 -21.20 18.11
C ARG A 91 4.38 -21.27 16.63
N PHE A 92 4.59 -20.19 15.89
CA PHE A 92 4.50 -20.20 14.45
C PHE A 92 5.79 -20.80 13.86
N SER A 93 5.63 -21.83 13.02
CA SER A 93 6.76 -22.54 12.41
C SER A 93 7.40 -21.72 11.28
N ARG A 94 6.65 -20.80 10.69
CA ARG A 94 7.07 -19.94 9.59
C ARG A 94 6.49 -18.55 9.77
N THR A 95 7.31 -17.56 9.46
CA THR A 95 6.89 -16.17 9.28
C THR A 95 7.15 -15.83 7.83
N ILE A 96 6.16 -15.25 7.16
CA ILE A 96 6.26 -14.81 5.77
C ILE A 96 5.96 -13.32 5.80
N GLU A 97 6.95 -12.51 5.43
CA GLU A 97 6.77 -11.08 5.22
C GLU A 97 6.19 -10.86 3.83
N VAL A 98 5.13 -10.04 3.77
CA VAL A 98 4.51 -9.64 2.50
C VAL A 98 4.83 -8.17 2.31
N GLU A 99 5.84 -7.91 1.48
CA GLU A 99 6.27 -6.55 1.15
C GLU A 99 5.30 -5.87 0.18
N LEU A 100 5.41 -4.55 0.05
CA LEU A 100 4.72 -3.80 -0.99
C LEU A 100 5.23 -4.25 -2.37
N PRO A 101 4.36 -4.26 -3.40
CA PRO A 101 4.74 -4.73 -4.72
C PRO A 101 5.80 -3.82 -5.35
N THR A 102 6.80 -4.44 -5.97
CA THR A 102 7.79 -3.77 -6.82
C THR A 102 7.14 -3.14 -8.04
N ARG A 103 7.82 -2.20 -8.72
CA ARG A 103 7.32 -1.61 -9.99
C ARG A 103 6.84 -2.66 -10.99
N SER A 104 7.65 -3.69 -11.27
CA SER A 104 7.30 -4.73 -12.25
C SER A 104 6.09 -5.56 -11.83
N GLU A 105 5.92 -5.79 -10.52
CA GLU A 105 4.72 -6.45 -9.98
C GLU A 105 3.49 -5.56 -10.09
N ARG A 106 3.61 -4.24 -9.89
CA ARG A 106 2.53 -3.27 -10.10
C ARG A 106 2.10 -3.21 -11.57
N GLU A 107 3.05 -3.18 -12.51
CA GLU A 107 2.77 -3.27 -13.96
C GLU A 107 2.03 -4.58 -14.29
N THR A 108 2.60 -5.72 -13.86
CA THR A 108 2.00 -7.05 -14.10
C THR A 108 0.59 -7.15 -13.52
N TYR A 109 0.40 -6.61 -12.32
CA TYR A 109 -0.90 -6.59 -11.67
C TYR A 109 -1.91 -5.74 -12.46
N LEU A 110 -1.55 -4.51 -12.85
CA LEU A 110 -2.40 -3.64 -13.65
C LEU A 110 -2.79 -4.27 -14.99
N HIS A 111 -1.84 -4.86 -15.72
CA HIS A 111 -2.12 -5.60 -16.96
C HIS A 111 -3.15 -6.71 -16.74
N ARG A 112 -2.97 -7.53 -15.70
CA ARG A 112 -3.91 -8.63 -15.39
C ARG A 112 -5.30 -8.12 -15.04
N ARG A 113 -5.40 -7.03 -14.27
CA ARG A 113 -6.70 -6.46 -13.87
C ARG A 113 -7.42 -5.80 -15.05
N LEU A 114 -6.70 -5.13 -15.93
CA LEU A 114 -7.27 -4.52 -17.13
C LEU A 114 -7.71 -5.57 -18.15
N ALA A 115 -6.91 -6.62 -18.37
CA ALA A 115 -7.26 -7.73 -19.25
C ALA A 115 -8.53 -8.49 -18.80
N ALA A 116 -8.84 -8.47 -17.49
CA ALA A 116 -10.07 -9.05 -16.95
C ALA A 116 -11.31 -8.17 -17.17
N LYS A 117 -11.16 -6.91 -17.60
CA LYS A 117 -12.27 -6.00 -17.90
C LYS A 117 -12.74 -6.18 -19.34
N ALA A 118 -14.06 -6.18 -19.54
CA ALA A 118 -14.67 -6.44 -20.84
C ALA A 118 -14.40 -5.36 -21.91
N ARG A 119 -14.17 -4.10 -21.48
CA ARG A 119 -13.91 -2.95 -22.36
C ARG A 119 -12.96 -1.96 -21.69
N HIS A 120 -11.77 -1.79 -22.26
CA HIS A 120 -10.85 -0.72 -21.91
C HIS A 120 -10.01 -0.31 -23.13
N GLU A 121 -9.59 0.95 -23.15
CA GLU A 121 -8.66 1.56 -24.12
C GLU A 121 -7.52 2.19 -23.32
N VAL A 122 -6.94 1.38 -22.42
CA VAL A 122 -5.81 1.80 -21.58
C VAL A 122 -4.53 1.34 -22.27
N SER A 123 -3.59 2.27 -22.47
CA SER A 123 -2.31 2.00 -23.14
C SER A 123 -1.29 1.39 -22.18
N ASP A 124 -0.32 0.66 -22.74
CA ASP A 124 0.81 0.13 -21.96
C ASP A 124 1.63 1.27 -21.33
N ALA A 125 1.79 2.38 -22.05
CA ALA A 125 2.47 3.58 -21.54
C ALA A 125 1.75 4.17 -20.30
N MET A 126 0.42 4.11 -20.25
CA MET A 126 -0.33 4.51 -19.07
C MET A 126 -0.08 3.56 -17.90
N ILE A 127 -0.05 2.25 -18.15
CA ILE A 127 0.22 1.23 -17.13
C ILE A 127 1.62 1.42 -16.54
N GLU A 128 2.64 1.55 -17.39
CA GLU A 128 4.02 1.82 -17.00
C GLU A 128 4.12 3.11 -16.15
N ARG A 129 3.45 4.18 -16.59
CA ARG A 129 3.42 5.45 -15.86
C ARG A 129 2.81 5.29 -14.47
N LEU A 130 1.66 4.64 -14.34
CA LEU A 130 0.99 4.46 -13.03
C LEU A 130 1.74 3.49 -12.11
N ALA A 131 2.42 2.50 -12.67
CA ALA A 131 3.29 1.65 -11.89
C ALA A 131 4.50 2.42 -11.36
N ALA A 132 5.12 3.29 -12.17
CA ALA A 132 6.22 4.15 -11.75
C ALA A 132 5.77 5.20 -10.70
N GLN A 133 4.60 5.82 -10.89
CA GLN A 133 4.05 6.79 -9.93
C GLN A 133 3.57 6.15 -8.62
N GLY A 134 3.19 4.87 -8.62
CA GLY A 134 2.60 4.19 -7.46
C GLY A 134 3.59 3.55 -6.49
N GLN A 135 4.78 4.13 -6.35
CA GLN A 135 5.74 3.70 -5.32
C GLN A 135 5.10 3.78 -3.93
N GLY A 136 5.28 2.74 -3.13
CA GLY A 136 4.71 2.66 -1.78
C GLY A 136 3.22 2.33 -1.73
N MET A 137 2.57 2.10 -2.88
CA MET A 137 1.15 1.72 -2.93
C MET A 137 0.98 0.20 -2.80
N SER A 138 -0.05 -0.20 -2.06
CA SER A 138 -0.45 -1.59 -1.94
C SER A 138 -1.35 -2.03 -3.11
N VAL A 139 -1.57 -3.33 -3.25
CA VAL A 139 -2.58 -3.89 -4.17
C VAL A 139 -3.98 -3.31 -3.88
N ALA A 140 -4.32 -3.09 -2.61
CA ALA A 140 -5.62 -2.53 -2.22
C ALA A 140 -5.79 -1.07 -2.71
N ASP A 141 -4.71 -0.30 -2.79
CA ASP A 141 -4.77 1.05 -3.35
C ASP A 141 -5.05 1.02 -4.86
N TYR A 142 -4.43 0.11 -5.61
CA TYR A 142 -4.74 -0.08 -7.03
C TYR A 142 -6.15 -0.59 -7.28
N GLU A 143 -6.68 -1.50 -6.44
CA GLU A 143 -8.08 -1.90 -6.53
C GLU A 143 -9.01 -0.70 -6.35
N ARG A 144 -8.70 0.21 -5.40
CA ARG A 144 -9.45 1.44 -5.18
C ARG A 144 -9.42 2.35 -6.41
N ILE A 145 -8.26 2.52 -7.03
CA ILE A 145 -8.09 3.31 -8.27
C ILE A 145 -8.90 2.69 -9.41
N LEU A 146 -8.78 1.38 -9.63
CA LEU A 146 -9.47 0.68 -10.72
C LEU A 146 -10.99 0.66 -10.53
N ALA A 147 -11.46 0.62 -9.27
CA ALA A 147 -12.87 0.74 -8.93
C ALA A 147 -13.39 2.15 -9.22
N GLN A 148 -12.66 3.18 -8.78
CA GLN A 148 -13.00 4.58 -9.06
C GLN A 148 -13.05 4.86 -10.56
N ALA A 149 -12.03 4.41 -11.31
CA ALA A 149 -11.98 4.58 -12.76
C ALA A 149 -13.14 3.87 -13.47
N ALA A 150 -13.57 2.70 -12.95
CA ALA A 150 -14.74 1.99 -13.48
C ALA A 150 -16.04 2.76 -13.25
N VAL A 151 -16.21 3.39 -12.09
CA VAL A 151 -17.37 4.25 -11.80
C VAL A 151 -17.40 5.45 -12.77
N MET A 152 -16.26 6.09 -13.01
CA MET A 152 -16.17 7.18 -13.99
C MET A 152 -16.53 6.72 -15.41
N ALA A 153 -16.04 5.56 -15.81
CA ALA A 153 -16.34 4.98 -17.13
C ALA A 153 -17.84 4.71 -17.32
N LEU A 154 -18.58 4.30 -16.27
CA LEU A 154 -20.04 4.13 -16.36
C LEU A 154 -20.78 5.41 -16.76
N THR A 155 -20.23 6.57 -16.41
CA THR A 155 -20.79 7.87 -16.80
C THR A 155 -20.29 8.38 -18.15
N ASN A 156 -19.35 7.66 -18.79
CA ASN A 156 -18.67 8.07 -20.02
C ASN A 156 -18.55 6.88 -21.00
N ASP A 157 -19.68 6.53 -21.63
CA ASP A 157 -19.84 5.45 -22.64
C ASP A 157 -19.46 4.02 -22.21
N GLY A 158 -19.12 3.81 -20.94
CA GLY A 158 -18.81 2.50 -20.36
C GLY A 158 -17.41 1.98 -20.73
N VAL A 159 -16.54 2.80 -21.33
CA VAL A 159 -15.18 2.42 -21.72
C VAL A 159 -14.17 3.05 -20.77
N LEU A 160 -13.32 2.23 -20.15
CA LEU A 160 -12.22 2.73 -19.33
C LEU A 160 -11.07 3.19 -20.23
N THR A 161 -10.76 4.49 -20.22
CA THR A 161 -9.68 5.10 -21.01
C THR A 161 -8.50 5.52 -20.14
N ASP A 162 -7.37 5.83 -20.79
CA ASP A 162 -6.20 6.43 -20.16
C ASP A 162 -6.54 7.66 -19.30
N ALA A 163 -7.36 8.57 -19.82
CA ALA A 163 -7.74 9.79 -19.12
C ALA A 163 -8.52 9.51 -17.83
N LEU A 164 -9.46 8.57 -17.87
CA LEU A 164 -10.25 8.19 -16.69
C LEU A 164 -9.40 7.47 -15.65
N LEU A 165 -8.48 6.61 -16.09
CA LEU A 165 -7.58 5.91 -15.17
C LEU A 165 -6.58 6.87 -14.51
N ALA A 166 -6.06 7.83 -15.28
CA ALA A 166 -5.21 8.89 -14.77
C ALA A 166 -5.93 9.76 -13.73
N GLU A 167 -7.15 10.19 -14.03
CA GLU A 167 -7.98 11.00 -13.14
C GLU A 167 -8.29 10.25 -11.84
N ALA A 168 -8.70 8.97 -11.94
CA ALA A 168 -8.95 8.14 -10.78
C ALA A 168 -7.71 7.93 -9.91
N PHE A 169 -6.53 7.75 -10.54
CA PHE A 169 -5.27 7.64 -9.81
C PHE A 169 -4.98 8.91 -8.99
N GLU A 170 -5.06 10.08 -9.62
CA GLU A 170 -4.84 11.35 -8.94
C GLU A 170 -5.89 11.64 -7.85
N GLN A 171 -7.17 11.36 -8.12
CA GLN A 171 -8.25 11.59 -7.16
C GLN A 171 -8.09 10.71 -5.91
N VAL A 172 -7.74 9.44 -6.08
CA VAL A 172 -7.52 8.53 -4.95
C VAL A 172 -6.27 8.91 -4.14
N THR A 173 -5.22 9.38 -4.82
CA THR A 173 -3.92 9.63 -4.20
C THR A 173 -3.82 11.02 -3.57
N LEU A 174 -4.35 12.04 -4.24
CA LEU A 174 -4.17 13.46 -3.91
C LEU A 174 -5.49 14.19 -3.61
N GLY A 175 -6.63 13.54 -3.84
CA GLY A 175 -7.96 14.12 -3.68
C GLY A 175 -8.48 14.86 -4.91
N GLU A 176 -9.62 15.52 -4.74
CA GLU A 176 -10.33 16.24 -5.81
C GLU A 176 -9.49 17.36 -6.44
N ALA A 177 -9.67 17.54 -7.75
CA ALA A 177 -9.14 18.66 -8.49
C ALA A 177 -9.63 19.99 -7.90
N ARG A 178 -8.74 20.98 -7.88
CA ARG A 178 -9.04 22.35 -7.49
C ARG A 178 -8.72 23.30 -8.63
N ALA A 179 -9.55 24.33 -8.77
CA ALA A 179 -9.25 25.40 -9.70
C ALA A 179 -7.92 26.06 -9.33
N ALA A 180 -7.06 26.27 -10.33
CA ALA A 180 -5.82 27.00 -10.14
C ALA A 180 -6.13 28.46 -9.78
N THR A 181 -5.50 28.96 -8.71
CA THR A 181 -5.62 30.38 -8.32
C THR A 181 -4.82 31.30 -9.24
N ASP A 182 -3.66 30.83 -9.71
CA ASP A 182 -2.78 31.52 -10.66
C ASP A 182 -2.10 30.48 -11.56
N GLY A 183 -2.80 30.08 -12.63
CA GLY A 183 -2.36 29.00 -13.51
C GLY A 183 -1.02 29.27 -14.20
N LEU A 184 -0.71 30.52 -14.54
CA LEU A 184 0.56 30.87 -15.19
C LEU A 184 1.73 30.78 -14.21
N ARG A 185 1.55 31.24 -12.96
CA ARG A 185 2.58 31.09 -11.94
C ARG A 185 2.83 29.62 -11.62
N THR A 186 1.78 28.83 -11.45
CA THR A 186 1.92 27.38 -11.26
C THR A 186 2.64 26.73 -12.45
N ALA A 187 2.28 27.06 -13.69
CA ALA A 187 2.96 26.51 -14.87
C ALA A 187 4.45 26.83 -14.88
N ARG A 188 4.84 28.06 -14.52
CA ARG A 188 6.26 28.44 -14.39
C ARG A 188 6.95 27.67 -13.27
N HIS A 189 6.28 27.50 -12.13
CA HIS A 189 6.77 26.75 -10.98
C HIS A 189 7.07 25.29 -11.36
N GLU A 190 6.09 24.58 -11.93
CA GLU A 190 6.25 23.18 -12.31
C GLU A 190 7.25 22.98 -13.47
N ALA A 191 7.29 23.92 -14.42
CA ALA A 191 8.32 23.91 -15.47
C ALA A 191 9.73 24.06 -14.92
N GLY A 192 9.91 24.85 -13.85
CA GLY A 192 11.18 24.99 -13.13
C GLY A 192 11.65 23.66 -12.52
N HIS A 193 10.75 22.96 -11.84
CA HIS A 193 11.05 21.61 -11.33
C HIS A 193 11.44 20.66 -12.46
N ALA A 194 10.61 20.57 -13.50
CA ALA A 194 10.83 19.69 -14.64
C ALA A 194 12.17 19.94 -15.34
N LEU A 195 12.55 21.21 -15.55
CA LEU A 195 13.80 21.56 -16.19
C LEU A 195 15.02 21.10 -15.38
N ILE A 196 15.02 21.36 -14.07
CA ILE A 196 16.13 20.97 -13.19
C ILE A 196 16.21 19.45 -13.02
N MET A 197 15.06 18.77 -12.96
CA MET A 197 14.96 17.31 -12.99
C MET A 197 15.64 16.72 -14.24
N CYS A 198 15.34 17.27 -15.42
CA CYS A 198 16.03 16.89 -16.66
C CYS A 198 17.55 17.17 -16.60
N ALA A 199 17.95 18.33 -16.11
CA ALA A 199 19.36 18.72 -16.02
C ALA A 199 20.18 17.86 -15.04
N THR A 200 19.54 17.35 -13.99
CA THR A 200 20.15 16.46 -12.98
C THR A 200 20.02 14.97 -13.33
N GLY A 201 19.53 14.65 -14.53
CA GLY A 201 19.45 13.28 -15.04
C GLY A 201 18.32 12.43 -14.44
N SER A 202 17.30 13.08 -13.88
CA SER A 202 16.09 12.43 -13.33
C SER A 202 14.84 13.08 -13.93
N PRO A 203 14.60 12.97 -15.25
CA PRO A 203 13.47 13.64 -15.90
C PRO A 203 12.13 13.21 -15.29
N PRO A 204 11.15 14.12 -15.19
CA PRO A 204 9.85 13.78 -14.65
C PRO A 204 9.11 12.82 -15.58
N ILE A 205 8.39 11.87 -14.99
CA ILE A 205 7.49 10.94 -15.69
C ILE A 205 6.11 11.55 -15.92
N TYR A 206 5.76 12.59 -15.15
CA TYR A 206 4.50 13.29 -15.27
C TYR A 206 4.60 14.69 -14.65
N VAL A 207 3.96 15.67 -15.28
CA VAL A 207 3.88 17.05 -14.79
C VAL A 207 2.47 17.56 -14.99
N THR A 208 1.90 18.17 -13.96
CA THR A 208 0.57 18.79 -14.03
C THR A 208 0.54 20.12 -13.30
N ILE A 209 -0.27 21.04 -13.82
CA ILE A 209 -0.58 22.33 -13.18
C ILE A 209 -1.93 22.32 -12.48
N VAL A 210 -2.61 21.16 -12.46
CA VAL A 210 -3.90 21.01 -11.80
C VAL A 210 -3.66 20.78 -10.32
N GLY A 211 -4.19 21.68 -9.49
CA GLY A 211 -4.02 21.60 -8.04
C GLY A 211 -4.87 20.49 -7.43
N ARG A 212 -4.29 19.73 -6.50
CA ARG A 212 -4.96 18.69 -5.69
C ARG A 212 -4.41 18.69 -4.27
N GLY A 213 -5.27 18.43 -3.29
CA GLY A 213 -4.87 18.43 -1.89
C GLY A 213 -4.17 19.75 -1.51
N ASN A 214 -2.93 19.66 -1.05
CA ASN A 214 -2.10 20.83 -0.69
C ASN A 214 -1.17 21.31 -1.82
N PHE A 215 -1.27 20.73 -3.01
CA PHE A 215 -0.41 21.03 -4.16
C PHE A 215 -1.14 21.93 -5.16
N GLY A 216 -0.46 22.98 -5.66
CA GLY A 216 -0.98 23.84 -6.74
C GLY A 216 -0.79 23.24 -8.14
N GLY A 217 0.16 22.33 -8.25
CA GLY A 217 0.59 21.49 -9.37
C GLY A 217 1.64 20.54 -8.81
N TYR A 218 2.13 19.59 -9.61
CA TYR A 218 3.27 18.77 -9.21
C TYR A 218 3.98 18.14 -10.43
N ALA A 219 5.29 17.92 -10.26
CA ALA A 219 6.10 17.08 -11.13
C ALA A 219 6.44 15.77 -10.40
N ALA A 220 5.94 14.65 -10.92
CA ALA A 220 6.32 13.32 -10.47
C ALA A 220 7.54 12.83 -11.26
N PHE A 221 8.46 12.21 -10.54
CA PHE A 221 9.63 11.54 -11.09
C PHE A 221 9.66 10.12 -10.51
N GLU A 222 10.31 9.21 -11.23
CA GLU A 222 10.51 7.86 -10.73
C GLU A 222 11.65 7.86 -9.71
N ASP A 223 11.37 7.44 -8.48
CA ASP A 223 12.44 7.15 -7.53
C ASP A 223 13.02 5.77 -7.80
N LYS A 224 14.33 5.62 -7.58
CA LYS A 224 15.00 4.34 -7.80
C LYS A 224 14.76 3.45 -6.60
N GLU A 225 13.64 2.71 -6.61
CA GLU A 225 13.20 1.84 -5.49
C GLU A 225 14.29 0.87 -5.00
N GLU A 226 15.16 0.39 -5.89
CA GLU A 226 16.24 -0.54 -5.56
C GLU A 226 17.44 0.14 -4.85
N ARG A 227 17.48 1.47 -4.81
CA ARG A 227 18.59 2.24 -4.29
C ARG A 227 18.49 2.37 -2.77
N ARG A 228 19.32 1.61 -2.05
CA ARG A 228 19.34 1.60 -0.57
C ARG A 228 20.00 2.81 0.09
N SER A 229 20.76 3.63 -0.65
CA SER A 229 21.48 4.79 -0.08
C SER A 229 21.72 5.88 -1.11
N HIS A 230 21.75 7.14 -0.64
CA HIS A 230 22.05 8.31 -1.48
C HIS A 230 23.50 8.75 -1.30
N THR A 231 24.14 9.11 -2.41
CA THR A 231 25.41 9.83 -2.37
C THR A 231 25.19 11.30 -2.04
N ARG A 232 26.25 12.01 -1.66
CA ARG A 232 26.20 13.47 -1.50
C ARG A 232 25.67 14.17 -2.75
N ARG A 233 26.11 13.73 -3.94
CA ARG A 233 25.66 14.29 -5.21
C ARG A 233 24.17 14.09 -5.42
N ASP A 234 23.64 12.90 -5.14
CA ASP A 234 22.20 12.64 -5.25
C ASP A 234 21.38 13.59 -4.36
N LEU A 235 21.87 13.89 -3.16
CA LEU A 235 21.22 14.83 -2.24
C LEU A 235 21.34 16.28 -2.71
N GLU A 236 22.49 16.69 -3.25
CA GLU A 236 22.68 18.03 -3.84
C GLU A 236 21.75 18.23 -5.04
N ASP A 237 21.68 17.25 -5.95
CA ASP A 237 20.77 17.25 -7.09
C ASP A 237 19.31 17.33 -6.62
N ARG A 238 18.95 16.60 -5.56
CA ARG A 238 17.61 16.66 -4.96
C ARG A 238 17.28 18.05 -4.40
N ILE A 239 18.23 18.70 -3.72
CA ILE A 239 18.05 20.07 -3.22
C ILE A 239 17.84 21.02 -4.41
N CYS A 240 18.63 20.92 -5.46
CA CYS A 240 18.45 21.73 -6.67
C CYS A 240 17.07 21.53 -7.30
N GLN A 241 16.61 20.29 -7.44
CA GLN A 241 15.28 19.96 -7.96
C GLN A 241 14.17 20.62 -7.13
N LEU A 242 14.27 20.58 -5.80
CA LEU A 242 13.29 21.18 -4.89
C LEU A 242 13.27 22.72 -4.96
N LEU A 243 14.40 23.36 -5.27
CA LEU A 243 14.49 24.81 -5.41
C LEU A 243 14.11 25.32 -6.81
N GLY A 244 14.06 24.43 -7.82
CA GLY A 244 13.85 24.79 -9.23
C GLY A 244 12.58 25.60 -9.49
N GLY A 245 11.45 25.23 -8.87
CA GLY A 245 10.18 25.94 -9.05
C GLY A 245 10.24 27.39 -8.54
N ARG A 246 10.90 27.62 -7.40
CA ARG A 246 11.05 28.97 -6.83
C ARG A 246 11.93 29.87 -7.69
N GLU A 247 13.03 29.33 -8.23
CA GLU A 247 13.92 30.10 -9.10
C GLU A 247 13.25 30.43 -10.45
N ALA A 248 12.46 29.51 -11.01
CA ALA A 248 11.70 29.76 -12.23
C ALA A 248 10.69 30.90 -12.11
N GLU A 249 9.99 30.98 -10.96
CA GLU A 249 9.12 32.11 -10.64
C GLU A 249 9.88 33.44 -10.59
N ARG A 250 11.06 33.45 -9.92
CA ARG A 250 11.89 34.66 -9.76
C ARG A 250 12.37 35.21 -11.11
N CYS A 251 12.83 34.35 -12.00
CA CYS A 251 13.32 34.77 -13.32
C CYS A 251 12.26 35.43 -14.21
N HIS A 252 10.97 35.20 -13.95
CA HIS A 252 9.86 35.74 -14.74
C HIS A 252 8.97 36.71 -13.97
N ALA A 253 9.41 37.13 -12.78
CA ALA A 253 8.77 38.17 -11.96
C ALA A 253 9.37 39.57 -12.19
N ALA A 254 10.35 39.70 -13.08
CA ALA A 254 10.92 40.95 -13.58
C ALA A 254 10.32 41.29 -14.96
#